data_AF-A0A954WWH7-F1
#
_entry.id   AF-A0A954WWH7-F1
#
_cell.length_a   1.000
_cell.length_b   1.000
_cell.length_c   1.000
_cell.angle_alpha   90.00
_cell.angle_beta   90.00
_cell.angle_gamma   90.00
#
_symmetry.space_group_name_H-M   'P 1'
#
loop_
_entity.id
_entity.type
_entity.pdbx_description
1 polymer ?
#
loop_
_entity_poly.entity_id
_entity_poly.type
_entity_poly.pdbx_seq_one_letter_code
_entity_poly.pdbx_strand_id
1 'polypeptide(L)' 'MSVIVVAIMVGLAEAADWPQFLGPERNSTSTETGLLRSWPDDGPEVLWTANVGEGLGGPVAVSVIARQG' A
#
# COMPACT_ATOMS: atom_id res chain seq x y z
N MET A 1 7.67 35.67 7.57
CA MET A 1 7.93 35.37 6.14
C MET A 1 8.59 34.00 5.92
N SER A 2 9.45 33.50 6.82
CA SER A 2 10.10 32.19 6.65
C SER A 2 9.20 30.98 6.97
N VAL A 3 8.31 31.09 7.99
CA VAL A 3 7.39 30.01 8.37
C VAL A 3 6.35 29.70 7.28
N ILE A 4 5.80 30.75 6.64
CA ILE A 4 4.80 30.60 5.57
C ILE A 4 5.42 29.90 4.34
N VAL A 5 6.68 30.23 4.01
CA VAL A 5 7.39 29.59 2.91
C VAL A 5 7.64 28.11 3.19
N VAL A 6 8.02 27.73 4.41
CA VAL A 6 8.20 26.31 4.79
C VAL A 6 6.86 25.54 4.73
N ALA A 7 5.77 26.14 5.20
CA ALA A 7 4.44 25.52 5.15
C ALA A 7 3.95 25.29 3.70
N ILE A 8 4.22 26.21 2.78
CA ILE A 8 3.87 26.07 1.35
C ILE A 8 4.69 24.94 0.70
N MET A 9 5.96 24.77 1.07
CA MET A 9 6.84 23.74 0.48
C MET A 9 6.46 22.31 0.90
N VAL A 10 5.86 22.11 2.09
CA VAL A 10 5.35 20.80 2.53
C VAL A 10 4.14 20.35 1.69
N GLY A 11 3.28 21.29 1.25
CA GLY A 11 2.12 20.99 0.41
C GLY A 11 2.44 20.70 -1.06
N LEU A 12 3.69 20.91 -1.49
CA LEU A 12 4.17 20.68 -2.87
C LEU A 12 4.98 19.39 -3.02
N ALA A 13 5.15 18.63 -1.94
CA ALA A 13 5.81 17.33 -2.01
C ALA A 13 4.83 16.32 -2.65
N GLU A 14 5.02 16.04 -3.94
CA GLU A 14 4.39 14.88 -4.60
C GLU A 14 5.16 13.61 -4.22
N ALA A 15 4.93 13.10 -3.02
CA ALA A 15 5.11 11.68 -2.79
C ALA A 15 3.92 10.96 -3.45
N ALA A 16 4.13 9.75 -3.97
CA ALA A 16 3.03 8.84 -4.35
C ALA A 16 2.33 8.33 -3.08
N ASP A 17 2.05 9.23 -2.14
CA ASP A 17 1.25 8.98 -0.98
C ASP A 17 -0.09 8.42 -1.47
N TRP A 18 -0.73 7.59 -0.64
CA TRP A 18 -2.06 7.05 -0.93
C TRP A 18 -3.10 7.90 -0.18
N PRO A 19 -3.38 9.16 -0.61
CA PRO A 19 -4.24 10.07 0.15
C PRO A 19 -5.71 9.65 0.11
N GLN A 20 -6.07 8.72 -0.78
CA GLN A 20 -7.43 8.24 -0.98
C GLN A 20 -7.45 6.74 -1.29
N PHE A 21 -8.63 6.16 -1.14
CA PHE A 21 -8.85 4.75 -1.45
C PHE A 21 -8.47 4.44 -2.91
N LEU A 22 -7.80 3.30 -3.12
CA LEU A 22 -7.22 2.86 -4.40
C LEU A 22 -6.09 3.77 -4.95
N GLY A 23 -5.55 4.67 -4.13
CA GLY A 23 -4.40 5.50 -4.46
C GLY A 23 -4.74 6.77 -5.27
N PRO A 24 -3.74 7.57 -5.66
CA PRO A 24 -3.92 8.84 -6.38
C PRO A 24 -4.78 8.71 -7.64
N GLU A 25 -4.57 7.65 -8.41
CA GLU A 25 -5.28 7.38 -9.67
C GLU A 25 -6.53 6.51 -9.50
N ARG A 26 -6.84 6.10 -8.27
CA ARG A 26 -7.97 5.22 -7.92
C ARG A 26 -7.99 3.88 -8.65
N ASN A 27 -6.83 3.31 -8.92
CA ASN A 27 -6.64 2.08 -9.72
C ASN A 27 -5.85 0.99 -8.98
N SER A 28 -5.53 1.19 -7.69
CA SER A 28 -4.77 0.24 -6.86
C SER A 28 -3.41 -0.16 -7.43
N THR A 29 -2.73 0.72 -8.16
CA THR A 29 -1.42 0.44 -8.76
C THR A 29 -0.35 1.34 -8.13
N SER A 30 0.77 0.76 -7.70
CA SER A 30 1.99 1.51 -7.37
C SER A 30 3.01 1.48 -8.51
N THR A 31 3.84 2.53 -8.58
CA THR A 31 4.93 2.67 -9.56
C THR A 31 6.29 2.24 -9.00
N GLU A 32 6.34 1.84 -7.72
CA GLU A 32 7.52 1.45 -6.98
C GLU A 32 8.24 0.26 -7.63
N THR A 33 9.57 0.33 -7.63
CA THR A 33 10.46 -0.69 -8.20
C THR A 33 11.47 -1.18 -7.16
N GLY A 34 12.22 -2.24 -7.47
CA GLY A 34 13.22 -2.79 -6.55
C GLY A 34 12.65 -3.56 -5.35
N LEU A 35 11.35 -3.86 -5.37
CA LEU A 35 10.72 -4.71 -4.35
C LEU A 35 11.27 -6.14 -4.41
N LEU A 36 11.44 -6.74 -3.24
CA LEU A 36 11.82 -8.14 -3.12
C LEU A 36 10.78 -9.03 -3.82
N ARG A 37 11.26 -9.94 -4.67
CA ARG A 37 10.41 -10.93 -5.36
C ARG A 37 10.19 -12.20 -4.55
N SER A 38 11.04 -12.46 -3.59
CA SER A 38 10.96 -13.55 -2.62
C SER A 38 11.47 -13.07 -1.28
N TRP A 39 10.92 -13.63 -0.21
CA TRP A 39 11.44 -13.38 1.13
C TRP A 39 12.66 -14.28 1.42
N PRO A 40 13.58 -13.83 2.30
CA PRO A 40 14.57 -14.71 2.91
C PRO A 40 13.89 -15.82 3.74
N ASP A 41 14.62 -16.90 4.03
CA ASP A 41 14.12 -18.02 4.85
C ASP A 41 13.68 -17.57 6.25
N ASP A 42 14.42 -16.65 6.86
CA ASP A 42 14.10 -16.05 8.17
C ASP A 42 13.09 -14.89 8.08
N GLY A 43 12.65 -14.54 6.86
CA GLY A 43 11.75 -13.41 6.59
C GLY A 43 12.46 -12.04 6.50
N PRO A 44 11.73 -10.98 6.09
CA PRO A 44 12.24 -9.62 6.11
C PRO A 44 12.30 -9.05 7.54
N GLU A 45 13.18 -8.07 7.75
CA GLU A 45 13.24 -7.35 9.03
C GLU A 45 11.93 -6.60 9.32
N VAL A 46 11.41 -6.76 10.54
CA VAL A 46 10.21 -6.04 10.99
C VAL A 46 10.62 -4.66 11.51
N LEU A 47 10.36 -3.62 10.71
CA LEU A 47 10.71 -2.25 11.08
C LEU A 47 9.78 -1.64 12.14
N TRP A 48 8.51 -2.03 12.16
CA TRP A 48 7.52 -1.53 13.12
C TRP A 48 6.33 -2.48 13.26
N THR A 49 5.58 -2.31 14.35
CA THR A 49 4.32 -3.03 14.61
C THR A 49 3.39 -2.10 15.39
N ALA A 50 2.09 -2.18 15.11
CA ALA A 50 1.07 -1.39 15.80
C ALA A 50 -0.17 -2.23 16.12
N ASN A 51 -0.80 -1.97 17.26
CA ASN A 51 -2.08 -2.58 17.62
C ASN A 51 -3.21 -1.80 16.95
N VAL A 52 -3.94 -2.43 16.02
CA VAL A 52 -4.99 -1.77 15.20
C VAL A 52 -6.42 -2.14 15.57
N GLY A 53 -6.61 -2.99 16.59
CA GLY A 53 -7.94 -3.47 17.01
C GLY A 53 -8.48 -4.59 16.10
N GLU A 54 -9.79 -4.81 16.15
CA GLU A 54 -10.47 -5.86 15.37
C GLU A 54 -10.79 -5.38 13.95
N GLY A 55 -10.60 -6.27 12.96
CA GLY A 55 -10.96 -6.04 11.56
C GLY A 55 -12.15 -6.90 11.12
N LEU A 56 -12.92 -6.41 10.14
CA LEU A 56 -14.00 -7.17 9.49
C LEU A 56 -13.54 -7.60 8.08
N GLY A 57 -13.54 -8.89 7.80
CA GLY A 57 -13.26 -9.46 6.48
C GLY A 57 -14.40 -10.37 6.01
N GLY A 58 -14.84 -10.22 4.77
CA GLY A 58 -15.85 -11.09 4.16
C GLY A 58 -15.22 -12.37 3.57
N PRO A 59 -15.93 -13.52 3.57
CA PRO A 59 -15.44 -14.74 2.91
C PRO A 59 -15.39 -14.55 1.39
N VAL A 60 -14.30 -15.00 0.76
CA VAL A 60 -14.17 -15.07 -0.70
C VAL A 60 -14.25 -16.54 -1.11
N ALA A 61 -15.20 -16.87 -1.99
CA ALA A 61 -15.30 -18.19 -2.61
C ALA A 61 -14.80 -18.11 -4.05
N VAL A 62 -13.85 -18.98 -4.41
CA VAL A 62 -13.38 -19.16 -5.78
C VAL A 62 -13.85 -20.53 -6.25
N SER A 63 -14.62 -20.58 -7.34
CA SER A 63 -15.00 -21.82 -8.01
C SER A 63 -14.10 -22.06 -9.22
N VAL A 64 -13.43 -23.21 -9.25
CA VAL A 64 -12.72 -23.67 -10.45
C VAL A 64 -13.72 -24.44 -11.30
N ILE A 65 -14.09 -23.87 -12.45
CA ILE A 65 -14.85 -24.59 -13.46
C ILE A 65 -13.85 -25.44 -14.23
N ALA A 66 -13.74 -26.73 -13.87
CA ALA A 66 -13.07 -27.70 -14.71
C ALA A 66 -13.92 -27.89 -15.98
N ARG A 67 -13.38 -27.49 -17.14
CA ARG A 67 -13.97 -27.89 -18.42
C ARG A 67 -13.77 -29.40 -18.55
N GLN A 68 -14.86 -30.16 -18.54
CA GLN A 68 -14.81 -31.55 -19.00
C GLN A 68 -14.50 -31.52 -20.50
N GLY A 69 -13.47 -32.26 -20.90
CA GLY A 69 -13.08 -32.46 -22.30
C GLY A 69 -14.04 -33.38 -23.04
#